data_AF-A0A2N2TGY7-F1
#
_entry.id   AF-A0A2N2TGY7-F1
#
_cell.length_a   1.000
_cell.length_b   1.000
_cell.length_c   1.000
_cell.angle_alpha   90.00
_cell.angle_beta   90.00
_cell.angle_gamma   90.00
#
_symmetry.space_group_name_H-M   'P 1'
#
loop_
_entity.id
_entity.type
_entity.pdbx_description
1 polymer ?
#
loop_
_entity_poly.entity_id
_entity_poly.type
_entity_poly.pdbx_seq_one_letter_code
_entity_poly.pdbx_strand_id
1 'polypeptide(L)'
;MSTDEIRRQIEEALDLRRRLGLLQVSQCVPQEFTSSYMRVSDTAEIIRAAQAGVQRQNLVGSFVREMEVPQSVQAHRRMIKEVEDRIGDIRRFNDPFRTMPSGMADAVAMISAHERFRLPAALELGEMARSVMASSSLASTVFETQEHLRRTLEGMHTPWAQFSEGIASARALSDIIAMGEGISRFGGFDRSFASSLRPVLGDWRDAQMPSTSELLDPLRRFSFYIEQGLDPNLTTFTSEAFDEGLRVSGLWDTAADEDLDDEVDSDDDEVARAEIAFSMLRHLEVEVRRFIQGAMEAHFGEKWMKQQVPSEMLKAWKEKRERAIQAGQEPGPLLDFADFSDYKSIIERGDNWEKVFKAVFGRKGDVQESFLRLQPVRITTMHSRGVTKEDQLLLLVESRRVLGAIRRN
;
A
#
# COMPACT_ATOMS: atom_id res chain seq x y z
N MET A 1 8.20 -31.96 40.12
CA MET A 1 8.10 -33.02 39.10
C MET A 1 9.42 -33.77 39.06
N SER A 2 9.40 -35.11 39.01
CA SER A 2 10.64 -35.88 38.85
C SER A 2 11.13 -35.77 37.39
N THR A 3 12.43 -36.00 37.18
CA THR A 3 13.05 -36.02 35.84
C THR A 3 12.37 -37.03 34.91
N ASP A 4 11.86 -38.13 35.46
CA ASP A 4 11.12 -39.16 34.70
C ASP A 4 9.76 -38.67 34.20
N GLU A 5 9.08 -37.81 34.97
CA GLU A 5 7.80 -37.23 34.58
C GLU A 5 7.95 -36.24 33.40
N ILE A 6 9.05 -35.47 33.38
CA ILE A 6 9.37 -34.54 32.29
C ILE A 6 9.71 -35.33 31.02
N ARG A 7 10.48 -36.41 31.15
CA ARG A 7 10.85 -37.26 30.01
C ARG A 7 9.62 -37.91 29.38
N ARG A 8 8.68 -38.38 30.21
CA ARG A 8 7.41 -38.96 29.76
C ARG A 8 6.55 -37.97 28.98
N GLN A 9 6.43 -36.73 29.48
CA GLN A 9 5.65 -35.68 28.80
C GLN A 9 6.26 -35.26 27.45
N ILE A 10 7.59 -35.25 27.34
CA ILE A 10 8.28 -34.98 26.07
C ILE A 10 8.06 -36.11 25.06
N GLU A 11 8.10 -37.37 25.51
CA GLU A 11 7.84 -38.53 24.65
C GLU A 11 6.37 -38.56 24.18
N GLU A 12 5.40 -38.25 25.04
CA GLU A 12 3.98 -38.12 24.68
C GLU A 12 3.75 -36.99 23.66
N ALA A 13 4.39 -35.84 23.83
CA ALA A 13 4.28 -34.72 22.90
C ALA A 13 4.87 -35.03 21.52
N LEU A 14 5.99 -35.76 21.46
CA LEU A 14 6.61 -36.20 20.21
C LEU A 14 5.81 -37.31 19.51
N ASP A 15 5.14 -38.18 20.27
CA ASP A 15 4.23 -39.19 19.70
C ASP A 15 2.96 -38.53 19.12
N LEU A 16 2.38 -37.57 19.84
CA LEU A 16 1.23 -36.78 19.38
C LEU A 16 1.55 -36.05 18.08
N ARG A 17 2.75 -35.45 18.00
CA ARG A 17 3.21 -34.70 16.82
C ARG A 17 3.47 -35.61 15.61
N ARG A 18 3.89 -36.86 15.83
CA ARG A 18 4.00 -37.89 14.77
C ARG A 18 2.63 -38.35 14.27
N ARG A 19 1.66 -38.55 15.17
CA ARG A 19 0.29 -38.94 14.79
C ARG A 19 -0.44 -37.87 13.98
N LEU A 20 -0.11 -36.61 14.20
CA LEU A 20 -0.70 -35.47 13.49
C LEU A 20 -0.06 -35.19 12.12
N GLY A 21 0.92 -36.00 11.68
CA GLY A 21 1.54 -35.83 10.36
C GLY A 21 2.38 -34.54 10.21
N LEU A 22 2.71 -33.87 11.32
CA LEU A 22 3.39 -32.58 11.35
C LEU A 22 4.92 -32.68 11.22
N LEU A 23 5.40 -33.78 10.65
CA LEU A 23 6.82 -34.00 10.31
C LEU A 23 6.89 -34.47 8.86
N GLN A 24 6.98 -33.52 7.94
CA GLN A 24 7.56 -33.78 6.63
C GLN A 24 8.71 -32.81 6.33
N VAL A 25 9.71 -33.42 5.68
CA VAL A 25 10.89 -32.89 5.04
C VAL A 25 12.16 -32.81 5.90
N SER A 26 13.14 -33.52 5.34
CA SER A 26 14.45 -33.90 5.81
C SER A 26 15.50 -32.86 5.38
N GLN A 27 16.69 -33.00 5.98
CA GLN A 27 17.99 -32.62 5.42
C GLN A 27 18.33 -31.13 5.31
N CYS A 28 18.96 -30.59 6.36
CA CYS A 28 20.34 -30.10 6.34
C CYS A 28 20.69 -29.49 7.72
N VAL A 29 21.42 -30.23 8.56
CA VAL A 29 22.17 -29.64 9.68
C VAL A 29 23.53 -30.35 9.76
N PRO A 30 24.66 -29.65 9.64
CA PRO A 30 25.99 -30.24 9.82
C PRO A 30 26.18 -30.74 11.26
N GLN A 31 26.82 -31.91 11.39
CA GLN A 31 27.40 -32.39 12.63
C GLN A 31 28.54 -31.47 13.04
N GLU A 32 28.30 -30.52 13.93
CA GLU A 32 29.31 -29.94 14.82
C GLU A 32 28.58 -28.97 15.76
N PHE A 33 28.13 -29.46 16.92
CA PHE A 33 27.97 -28.70 18.18
C PHE A 33 27.38 -29.64 19.25
N THR A 34 28.13 -30.67 19.61
CA THR A 34 27.94 -31.39 20.86
C THR A 34 29.09 -31.05 21.78
N SER A 35 28.99 -29.93 22.52
CA SER A 35 29.60 -29.78 23.85
C SER A 35 29.30 -28.38 24.40
N SER A 36 28.28 -28.25 25.25
CA SER A 36 28.35 -27.37 26.42
C SER A 36 27.26 -27.75 27.41
N TYR A 37 27.69 -28.36 28.52
CA TYR A 37 26.86 -28.77 29.64
C TYR A 37 26.30 -27.52 30.35
N MET A 38 24.98 -27.31 30.32
CA MET A 38 24.29 -26.51 31.34
C MET A 38 24.27 -27.34 32.64
N ARG A 39 24.85 -26.81 33.72
CA ARG A 39 24.81 -27.46 35.04
C ARG A 39 23.43 -27.26 35.66
N VAL A 40 22.93 -28.29 36.33
CA VAL A 40 21.66 -28.32 37.08
C VAL A 40 21.54 -27.22 38.15
N SER A 41 22.64 -26.52 38.50
CA SER A 41 22.62 -25.35 39.38
C SER A 41 21.90 -24.14 38.80
N ASP A 42 21.94 -23.95 37.49
CA ASP A 42 21.53 -22.68 36.85
C ASP A 42 20.01 -22.63 36.66
N THR A 43 19.38 -23.79 36.50
CA THR A 43 17.91 -23.92 36.42
C THR A 43 17.24 -23.60 37.77
N ALA A 44 17.91 -23.90 38.89
CA ALA A 44 17.39 -23.62 40.23
C ALA A 44 17.48 -22.13 40.61
N GLU A 45 18.38 -21.36 40.01
CA GLU A 45 18.45 -19.89 40.18
C GLU A 45 17.41 -19.18 39.32
N ILE A 46 17.17 -19.64 38.09
CA ILE A 46 16.13 -19.09 37.21
C ILE A 46 14.73 -19.29 37.81
N ILE A 47 14.46 -20.45 38.40
CA ILE A 47 13.18 -20.73 39.08
C ILE A 47 13.01 -19.85 40.33
N ARG A 48 14.08 -19.60 41.10
CA ARG A 48 14.04 -18.69 42.26
C ARG A 48 13.81 -17.23 41.84
N ALA A 49 14.42 -16.79 40.75
CA ALA A 49 14.20 -15.45 40.20
C ALA A 49 12.77 -15.26 39.68
N ALA A 50 12.20 -16.27 39.03
CA ALA A 50 10.80 -16.25 38.57
C ALA A 50 9.80 -16.24 39.74
N GLN A 51 10.04 -17.02 40.81
CA GLN A 51 9.20 -17.04 42.00
C GLN A 51 9.26 -15.72 42.79
N ALA A 52 10.43 -15.06 42.83
CA ALA A 52 10.56 -13.73 43.42
C ALA A 52 9.83 -12.63 42.61
N GLY A 53 9.74 -12.79 41.28
CA GLY A 53 8.95 -11.92 40.41
C GLY A 53 7.43 -12.03 40.65
N VAL A 54 6.93 -13.25 40.85
CA VAL A 54 5.51 -13.51 41.16
C VAL A 54 5.11 -12.98 42.54
N GLN A 55 5.99 -13.07 43.55
CA GLN A 55 5.73 -12.44 44.85
C GLN A 55 5.70 -10.90 44.80
N ARG A 56 6.50 -10.26 43.93
CA ARG A 56 6.43 -8.80 43.72
C ARG A 56 5.15 -8.37 43.02
N GLN A 57 4.65 -9.14 42.05
CA GLN A 57 3.36 -8.84 41.41
C GLN A 57 2.17 -8.94 42.38
N ASN A 58 2.21 -9.88 43.33
CA ASN A 58 1.18 -9.99 44.37
C ASN A 58 1.21 -8.82 45.37
N LEU A 59 2.38 -8.25 45.66
CA LEU A 59 2.51 -7.05 46.51
C LEU A 59 2.03 -5.77 45.81
N VAL A 60 2.25 -5.63 44.50
CA VAL A 60 1.71 -4.52 43.69
C VAL A 60 0.18 -4.62 43.58
N GLY A 61 -0.35 -5.84 43.47
CA GLY A 61 -1.80 -6.10 43.47
C GLY A 61 -2.51 -5.74 44.79
N SER A 62 -1.80 -5.79 45.93
CA SER A 62 -2.33 -5.30 47.21
C SER A 62 -2.25 -3.78 47.37
N PHE A 63 -1.25 -3.12 46.76
CA PHE A 63 -1.06 -1.67 46.86
C PHE A 63 -2.06 -0.88 45.99
N VAL A 64 -2.49 -1.45 44.86
CA VAL A 64 -3.47 -0.82 43.95
C VAL A 64 -4.92 -0.88 44.48
N ARG A 65 -5.20 -1.62 45.57
CA ARG A 65 -6.56 -1.69 46.16
C ARG A 65 -6.96 -0.47 47.00
N GLU A 66 -6.03 0.41 47.36
CA GLU A 66 -6.29 1.57 48.24
C GLU A 66 -6.28 2.93 47.52
N MET A 67 -6.05 2.98 46.20
CA MET A 67 -6.18 4.24 45.45
C MET A 67 -7.62 4.41 44.94
N GLU A 68 -8.25 5.52 45.31
CA GLU A 68 -9.53 5.95 44.72
C GLU A 68 -9.38 6.05 43.21
N VAL A 69 -10.03 5.13 42.50
CA VAL A 69 -10.05 5.09 41.04
C VAL A 69 -10.83 6.30 40.53
N PRO A 70 -10.23 7.16 39.69
CA PRO A 70 -10.91 8.33 39.13
C PRO A 70 -12.25 7.95 38.47
N GLN A 71 -13.28 8.79 38.63
CA GLN A 71 -14.62 8.52 38.10
C GLN A 71 -14.63 8.24 36.59
N SER A 72 -13.69 8.81 35.83
CA SER A 72 -13.50 8.55 34.40
C SER A 72 -13.09 7.09 34.11
N VAL A 73 -12.23 6.51 34.93
CA VAL A 73 -11.79 5.11 34.80
C VAL A 73 -12.90 4.16 35.26
N GLN A 74 -13.71 4.55 36.26
CA GLN A 74 -14.90 3.79 36.64
C GLN A 74 -15.99 3.82 35.56
N ALA A 75 -16.20 4.97 34.91
CA ALA A 75 -17.13 5.10 33.79
C ALA A 75 -16.68 4.24 32.60
N HIS A 76 -15.38 4.27 32.27
CA HIS A 76 -14.81 3.45 31.21
C HIS A 76 -14.90 1.95 31.52
N ARG A 77 -14.66 1.53 32.78
CA ARG A 77 -14.85 0.13 33.21
C ARG A 77 -16.31 -0.32 33.16
N ARG A 78 -17.28 0.55 33.48
CA ARG A 78 -18.71 0.22 33.33
C ARG A 78 -19.09 0.03 31.87
N MET A 79 -18.61 0.89 31.00
CA MET A 79 -18.84 0.80 29.56
C MET A 79 -18.25 -0.50 28.97
N ILE A 80 -17.01 -0.85 29.33
CA ILE A 80 -16.39 -2.12 28.91
C ILE A 80 -17.19 -3.31 29.42
N LYS A 81 -17.61 -3.29 30.68
CA LYS A 81 -18.41 -4.38 31.26
C LYS A 81 -19.79 -4.52 30.61
N GLU A 82 -20.45 -3.42 30.26
CA GLU A 82 -21.71 -3.46 29.51
C GLU A 82 -21.54 -4.02 28.09
N VAL A 83 -20.41 -3.73 27.44
CA VAL A 83 -20.07 -4.31 26.13
C VAL A 83 -19.77 -5.82 26.27
N GLU A 84 -19.00 -6.22 27.27
CA GLU A 84 -18.69 -7.63 27.56
C GLU A 84 -19.93 -8.45 27.93
N ASP A 85 -20.82 -7.90 28.77
CA ASP A 85 -22.07 -8.53 29.16
C ASP A 85 -23.00 -8.69 27.94
N ARG A 86 -23.06 -7.67 27.06
CA ARG A 86 -23.80 -7.76 25.78
C ARG A 86 -23.20 -8.78 24.81
N ILE A 87 -21.88 -8.88 24.73
CA ILE A 87 -21.18 -9.92 23.95
C ILE A 87 -21.46 -11.32 24.54
N GLY A 88 -21.53 -11.43 25.86
CA GLY A 88 -21.88 -12.66 26.58
C GLY A 88 -23.30 -13.13 26.29
N ASP A 89 -24.25 -12.19 26.21
CA ASP A 89 -25.65 -12.48 25.85
C ASP A 89 -25.80 -12.91 24.38
N ILE A 90 -24.98 -12.36 23.47
CA ILE A 90 -24.92 -12.77 22.06
C ILE A 90 -24.36 -14.20 21.92
N ARG A 91 -23.38 -14.59 22.74
CA ARG A 91 -22.80 -15.95 22.73
C ARG A 91 -23.76 -17.04 23.22
N ARG A 92 -24.84 -16.68 23.93
CA ARG A 92 -25.85 -17.65 24.41
C ARG A 92 -26.92 -18.00 23.36
N PHE A 93 -26.96 -17.27 22.24
CA PHE A 93 -27.83 -17.60 21.11
C PHE A 93 -26.99 -18.23 19.99
N ASN A 94 -27.06 -19.55 19.90
CA ASN A 94 -26.45 -20.31 18.82
C ASN A 94 -27.32 -20.15 17.55
N ASP A 95 -26.84 -19.29 16.64
CA ASP A 95 -27.21 -19.09 15.22
C ASP A 95 -28.66 -18.65 14.89
N PRO A 96 -28.82 -17.36 14.51
CA PRO A 96 -28.98 -17.07 13.09
C PRO A 96 -28.14 -15.85 12.66
N PHE A 97 -26.87 -16.06 12.35
CA PHE A 97 -26.04 -15.08 11.62
C PHE A 97 -26.29 -15.20 10.13
N ARG A 98 -27.49 -14.76 9.73
CA ARG A 98 -27.76 -14.26 8.39
C ARG A 98 -28.36 -12.88 8.60
N THR A 99 -27.59 -11.84 8.27
CA THR A 99 -27.88 -10.40 8.44
C THR A 99 -27.48 -9.77 9.80
N MET A 100 -26.18 -9.71 10.07
CA MET A 100 -25.62 -8.55 10.80
C MET A 100 -25.44 -7.40 9.78
N PRO A 101 -25.80 -6.15 10.09
CA PRO A 101 -25.41 -5.00 9.27
C PRO A 101 -23.87 -4.88 9.27
N SER A 102 -23.26 -4.79 8.09
CA SER A 102 -21.79 -4.68 7.90
C SER A 102 -21.14 -3.64 8.83
N GLY A 103 -21.82 -2.52 9.05
CA GLY A 103 -21.29 -1.39 9.82
C GLY A 103 -20.84 -1.68 11.26
N MET A 104 -21.34 -2.71 11.95
CA MET A 104 -20.90 -3.00 13.34
C MET A 104 -19.63 -3.85 13.40
N ALA A 105 -19.43 -4.75 12.43
CA ALA A 105 -18.18 -5.50 12.28
C ALA A 105 -17.06 -4.59 11.77
N ASP A 106 -17.40 -3.68 10.84
CA ASP A 106 -16.49 -2.67 10.31
C ASP A 106 -16.11 -1.65 11.41
N ALA A 107 -17.06 -1.23 12.26
CA ALA A 107 -16.77 -0.38 13.41
C ALA A 107 -15.85 -1.06 14.45
N VAL A 108 -16.05 -2.35 14.74
CA VAL A 108 -15.17 -3.10 15.67
C VAL A 108 -13.77 -3.29 15.05
N ALA A 109 -13.68 -3.53 13.74
CA ALA A 109 -12.41 -3.60 13.03
C ALA A 109 -11.69 -2.25 12.98
N MET A 110 -12.41 -1.14 12.75
CA MET A 110 -11.89 0.23 12.81
C MET A 110 -11.36 0.58 14.20
N ILE A 111 -12.14 0.32 15.26
CA ILE A 111 -11.71 0.58 16.64
C ILE A 111 -10.46 -0.25 16.96
N SER A 112 -10.44 -1.53 16.58
CA SER A 112 -9.28 -2.42 16.76
C SER A 112 -8.06 -2.05 15.91
N ALA A 113 -8.24 -1.30 14.82
CA ALA A 113 -7.16 -0.77 14.00
C ALA A 113 -6.56 0.49 14.64
N HIS A 114 -7.40 1.43 15.09
CA HIS A 114 -6.95 2.67 15.75
C HIS A 114 -6.16 2.40 17.04
N GLU A 115 -6.51 1.34 17.78
CA GLU A 115 -5.77 0.92 18.97
C GLU A 115 -4.33 0.44 18.70
N ARG A 116 -3.97 0.17 17.43
CA ARG A 116 -2.61 -0.30 17.05
C ARG A 116 -1.69 0.83 16.63
N PHE A 117 -2.21 2.02 16.38
CA PHE A 117 -1.45 3.17 15.92
C PHE A 117 -1.36 4.24 16.99
N ARG A 118 -0.28 5.01 16.95
CA ARG A 118 -0.06 6.19 17.79
C ARG A 118 0.68 7.26 17.03
N LEU A 119 0.65 8.46 17.58
CA LEU A 119 1.58 9.52 17.20
C LEU A 119 2.92 9.30 17.92
N PRO A 120 4.06 9.22 17.19
CA PRO A 120 5.36 9.20 17.82
C PRO A 120 5.68 10.48 18.58
N ALA A 121 6.47 10.36 19.65
CA ALA A 121 6.97 11.53 20.36
C ALA A 121 8.09 12.21 19.57
N ALA A 122 8.32 13.51 19.78
CA ALA A 122 9.33 14.28 19.03
C ALA A 122 10.75 13.69 19.07
N LEU A 123 11.17 13.14 20.21
CA LEU A 123 12.48 12.47 20.34
C LEU A 123 12.55 11.19 19.49
N GLU A 124 11.47 10.42 19.48
CA GLU A 124 11.36 9.19 18.69
C GLU A 124 11.36 9.47 17.19
N LEU A 125 10.70 10.55 16.74
CA LEU A 125 10.75 11.00 15.34
C LEU A 125 12.18 11.27 14.88
N GLY A 126 13.02 11.81 15.77
CA GLY A 126 14.45 12.01 15.49
C GLY A 126 15.19 10.70 15.23
N GLU A 127 14.92 9.66 16.02
CA GLU A 127 15.52 8.32 15.84
C GLU A 127 14.98 7.62 14.60
N MET A 128 13.66 7.68 14.37
CA MET A 128 13.01 7.17 13.18
C MET A 128 13.58 7.81 11.91
N ALA A 129 13.61 9.14 11.83
CA ALA A 129 14.14 9.85 10.66
C ALA A 129 15.59 9.46 10.37
N ARG A 130 16.42 9.28 11.41
CA ARG A 130 17.81 8.80 11.25
C ARG A 130 17.84 7.38 10.67
N SER A 131 17.04 6.48 11.22
CA SER A 131 16.96 5.08 10.78
C SER A 131 16.48 4.98 9.33
N VAL A 132 15.48 5.77 8.95
CA VAL A 132 14.95 5.82 7.58
C VAL A 132 15.99 6.37 6.60
N MET A 133 16.65 7.49 6.91
CA MET A 133 17.69 8.05 6.05
C MET A 133 18.85 7.08 5.81
N ALA A 134 19.11 6.16 6.74
CA ALA A 134 20.13 5.14 6.62
C ALA A 134 19.68 3.88 5.85
N SER A 135 18.37 3.64 5.72
CA SER A 135 17.82 2.37 5.21
C SER A 135 16.95 2.48 3.96
N SER A 136 16.35 3.64 3.68
CA SER A 136 15.59 3.89 2.46
C SER A 136 16.43 4.63 1.42
N SER A 137 16.62 3.99 0.27
CA SER A 137 17.27 4.61 -0.89
C SER A 137 16.44 5.74 -1.50
N LEU A 138 15.11 5.68 -1.38
CA LEU A 138 14.22 6.71 -1.90
C LEU A 138 14.28 7.95 -1.01
N ALA A 139 14.08 7.79 0.29
CA ALA A 139 14.16 8.88 1.26
C ALA A 139 15.52 9.60 1.20
N SER A 140 16.62 8.83 1.17
CA SER A 140 17.98 9.42 1.07
C SER A 140 18.27 10.11 -0.28
N THR A 141 17.57 9.75 -1.35
CA THR A 141 17.68 10.44 -2.65
C THR A 141 16.94 11.78 -2.64
N VAL A 142 15.81 11.85 -1.94
CA VAL A 142 14.90 13.00 -1.98
C VAL A 142 15.17 14.01 -0.88
N PHE A 143 15.31 13.56 0.37
CA PHE A 143 15.52 14.45 1.50
C PHE A 143 16.98 14.87 1.63
N GLU A 144 17.20 16.18 1.76
CA GLU A 144 18.53 16.75 1.90
C GLU A 144 19.16 16.45 3.27
N THR A 145 18.34 16.39 4.33
CA THR A 145 18.80 16.22 5.70
C THR A 145 17.82 15.39 6.52
N GLN A 146 18.34 14.72 7.57
CA GLN A 146 17.51 14.06 8.58
C GLN A 146 16.50 15.03 9.21
N GLU A 147 16.91 16.28 9.41
CA GLU A 147 16.06 17.30 10.02
C GLU A 147 14.90 17.70 9.12
N HIS A 148 15.10 17.72 7.79
CA HIS A 148 14.00 17.91 6.84
C HIS A 148 12.97 16.79 7.01
N LEU A 149 13.38 15.53 6.90
CA LEU A 149 12.46 14.39 7.05
C LEU A 149 11.73 14.43 8.40
N ARG A 150 12.46 14.71 9.49
CA ARG A 150 11.89 14.81 10.84
C ARG A 150 10.76 15.83 10.89
N ARG A 151 10.96 17.04 10.35
CA ARG A 151 9.93 18.10 10.33
C ARG A 151 8.72 17.70 9.50
N THR A 152 8.92 16.98 8.39
CA THR A 152 7.79 16.53 7.57
C THR A 152 6.97 15.49 8.30
N LEU A 153 7.61 14.55 9.01
CA LEU A 153 6.92 13.58 9.87
C LEU A 153 6.23 14.24 11.08
N GLU A 154 6.78 15.33 11.63
CA GLU A 154 6.11 16.15 12.66
C GLU A 154 4.83 16.83 12.17
N GLY A 155 4.69 17.02 10.85
CA GLY A 155 3.49 17.59 10.24
C GLY A 155 2.30 16.64 10.17
N MET A 156 2.45 15.39 10.61
CA MET A 156 1.36 14.42 10.67
C MET A 156 0.61 14.54 12.00
N HIS A 157 -0.72 14.65 11.93
CA HIS A 157 -1.61 14.84 13.07
C HIS A 157 -2.43 13.60 13.40
N THR A 158 -2.51 12.63 12.48
CA THR A 158 -3.22 11.36 12.66
C THR A 158 -2.28 10.28 13.20
N PRO A 159 -2.71 9.42 14.15
CA PRO A 159 -1.94 8.25 14.56
C PRO A 159 -1.54 7.36 13.38
N TRP A 160 -0.23 7.29 13.08
CA TRP A 160 0.29 6.60 11.90
C TRP A 160 1.36 5.55 12.21
N ALA A 161 1.97 5.58 13.39
CA ALA A 161 3.02 4.63 13.75
C ALA A 161 2.45 3.45 14.52
N GLN A 162 2.72 2.23 14.05
CA GLN A 162 2.32 1.02 14.78
C GLN A 162 3.13 0.87 16.08
N PHE A 163 2.49 0.41 17.15
CA PHE A 163 3.18 0.19 18.44
C PHE A 163 4.36 -0.78 18.33
N SER A 164 4.21 -1.87 17.58
CA SER A 164 5.23 -2.92 17.41
C SER A 164 6.21 -2.65 16.28
N GLU A 165 5.85 -1.81 15.31
CA GLU A 165 6.56 -1.67 14.03
C GLU A 165 6.82 -0.20 13.64
N GLY A 166 7.02 0.67 14.64
CA GLY A 166 7.13 2.12 14.41
C GLY A 166 8.18 2.53 13.36
N ILE A 167 9.34 1.86 13.30
CA ILE A 167 10.38 2.14 12.30
C ILE A 167 9.91 1.75 10.88
N ALA A 168 9.16 0.66 10.73
CA ALA A 168 8.62 0.24 9.44
C ALA A 168 7.52 1.22 8.98
N SER A 169 6.63 1.63 9.89
CA SER A 169 5.64 2.69 9.60
C SER A 169 6.31 4.00 9.20
N ALA A 170 7.38 4.40 9.91
CA ALA A 170 8.10 5.63 9.60
C ALA A 170 8.77 5.55 8.23
N ARG A 171 9.37 4.41 7.88
CA ARG A 171 9.94 4.18 6.55
C ARG A 171 8.88 4.30 5.46
N ALA A 172 7.78 3.56 5.59
CA ALA A 172 6.70 3.55 4.59
C ALA A 172 6.12 4.96 4.37
N LEU A 173 5.84 5.68 5.45
CA LEU A 173 5.33 7.05 5.35
C LEU A 173 6.35 8.01 4.74
N SER A 174 7.63 7.89 5.14
CA SER A 174 8.71 8.69 4.54
C SER A 174 8.86 8.41 3.05
N ASP A 175 8.67 7.17 2.61
CA ASP A 175 8.75 6.79 1.21
C ASP A 175 7.57 7.38 0.41
N ILE A 176 6.34 7.40 0.95
CA ILE A 176 5.19 8.11 0.32
C ILE A 176 5.50 9.61 0.16
N ILE A 177 6.00 10.25 1.22
CA ILE A 177 6.37 11.67 1.19
C ILE A 177 7.47 11.92 0.15
N ALA A 178 8.50 11.08 0.14
CA ALA A 178 9.59 11.17 -0.82
C ALA A 178 9.13 10.99 -2.28
N MET A 179 8.10 10.18 -2.55
CA MET A 179 7.53 10.07 -3.89
C MET A 179 6.98 11.41 -4.36
N GLY A 180 6.13 12.06 -3.57
CA GLY A 180 5.52 13.33 -3.95
C GLY A 180 6.52 14.48 -4.06
N GLU A 181 7.42 14.62 -3.08
CA GLU A 181 8.46 15.64 -3.10
C GLU A 181 9.46 15.39 -4.25
N GLY A 182 9.86 14.14 -4.48
CA GLY A 182 10.78 13.76 -5.53
C GLY A 182 10.23 14.03 -6.93
N ILE A 183 8.95 13.76 -7.19
CA ILE A 183 8.27 14.10 -8.45
C ILE A 183 8.31 15.61 -8.68
N SER A 184 8.02 16.39 -7.64
CA SER A 184 7.97 17.86 -7.71
C SER A 184 9.36 18.46 -7.94
N ARG A 185 10.39 17.92 -7.28
CA ARG A 185 11.76 18.45 -7.30
C ARG A 185 12.56 18.03 -8.53
N PHE A 186 12.58 16.75 -8.86
CA PHE A 186 13.43 16.20 -9.93
C PHE A 186 12.65 16.01 -11.24
N GLY A 187 11.32 15.97 -11.17
CA GLY A 187 10.47 15.58 -12.27
C GLY A 187 10.23 14.08 -12.35
N GLY A 188 9.09 13.70 -12.95
CA GLY A 188 8.60 12.32 -12.94
C GLY A 188 9.54 11.25 -13.53
N PHE A 189 10.47 11.62 -14.41
CA PHE A 189 11.38 10.66 -15.07
C PHE A 189 12.85 11.01 -14.93
N ASP A 190 13.24 11.72 -13.87
CA ASP A 190 14.66 11.80 -13.52
C ASP A 190 15.24 10.39 -13.29
N ARG A 191 16.47 10.17 -13.77
CA ARG A 191 17.10 8.85 -13.79
C ARG A 191 17.37 8.31 -12.39
N SER A 192 17.86 9.16 -11.48
CA SER A 192 18.22 8.74 -10.13
C SER A 192 16.96 8.47 -9.33
N PHE A 193 16.02 9.41 -9.41
CA PHE A 193 14.72 9.30 -8.75
C PHE A 193 13.93 8.07 -9.22
N ALA A 194 13.75 7.88 -10.54
CA ALA A 194 13.04 6.71 -11.07
C ALA A 194 13.68 5.38 -10.66
N SER A 195 15.02 5.34 -10.54
CA SER A 195 15.72 4.15 -10.06
C SER A 195 15.46 3.88 -8.57
N SER A 196 15.31 4.93 -7.77
CA SER A 196 15.00 4.82 -6.33
C SER A 196 13.56 4.42 -6.02
N LEU A 197 12.63 4.53 -6.99
CA LEU A 197 11.24 4.08 -6.83
C LEU A 197 11.09 2.55 -6.89
N ARG A 198 11.93 1.85 -7.65
CA ARG A 198 11.77 0.39 -7.89
C ARG A 198 11.81 -0.47 -6.62
N PRO A 199 12.70 -0.22 -5.64
CA PRO A 199 12.69 -0.98 -4.39
C PRO A 199 11.43 -0.82 -3.55
N VAL A 200 10.56 0.15 -3.88
CA VAL A 200 9.38 0.52 -3.10
C VAL A 200 8.09 0.20 -3.87
N LEU A 201 8.01 0.55 -5.16
CA LEU A 201 6.85 0.33 -6.03
C LEU A 201 6.94 -0.93 -6.89
N GLY A 202 8.00 -1.71 -6.71
CA GLY A 202 8.30 -2.87 -7.53
C GLY A 202 9.01 -2.55 -8.86
N ASP A 203 9.58 -3.57 -9.47
CA ASP A 203 10.22 -3.53 -10.79
C ASP A 203 9.31 -4.13 -11.85
N TRP A 204 8.78 -3.27 -12.72
CA TRP A 204 7.71 -3.66 -13.66
C TRP A 204 8.22 -3.87 -15.09
N ARG A 205 9.55 -3.83 -15.31
CA ARG A 205 10.12 -3.85 -16.67
C ARG A 205 9.79 -5.14 -17.43
N ASP A 206 9.70 -6.25 -16.70
CA ASP A 206 9.40 -7.59 -17.21
C ASP A 206 8.06 -8.13 -16.71
N ALA A 207 7.18 -7.25 -16.21
CA ALA A 207 5.89 -7.63 -15.65
C ALA A 207 5.01 -8.33 -16.70
N GLN A 208 4.56 -9.54 -16.37
CA GLN A 208 3.55 -10.25 -17.16
C GLN A 208 2.18 -9.92 -16.59
N MET A 209 1.39 -9.16 -17.35
CA MET A 209 0.06 -8.76 -16.93
C MET A 209 -0.85 -9.98 -16.75
N PRO A 210 -1.49 -10.14 -15.58
CA PRO A 210 -2.50 -11.17 -15.36
C PRO A 210 -3.72 -10.99 -16.27
N SER A 211 -4.57 -12.01 -16.33
CA SER A 211 -5.86 -11.89 -17.03
C SER A 211 -6.74 -10.82 -16.40
N THR A 212 -7.65 -10.23 -17.19
CA THR A 212 -8.63 -9.27 -16.67
C THR A 212 -9.39 -9.83 -15.48
N SER A 213 -9.82 -11.09 -15.51
CA SER A 213 -10.54 -11.72 -14.39
C SER A 213 -9.72 -11.77 -13.10
N GLU A 214 -8.40 -11.96 -13.19
CA GLU A 214 -7.52 -11.95 -12.02
C GLU A 214 -7.32 -10.54 -11.49
N LEU A 215 -7.22 -9.55 -12.37
CA LEU A 215 -7.09 -8.15 -11.98
C LEU A 215 -8.36 -7.58 -11.36
N LEU A 216 -9.55 -8.13 -11.65
CA LEU A 216 -10.80 -7.68 -11.03
C LEU A 216 -10.98 -8.18 -9.58
N ASP A 217 -10.20 -9.19 -9.16
CA ASP A 217 -10.16 -9.68 -7.78
C ASP A 217 -9.12 -8.87 -6.97
N PRO A 218 -9.53 -8.08 -5.96
CA PRO A 218 -8.62 -7.24 -5.19
C PRO A 218 -7.47 -8.01 -4.52
N LEU A 219 -7.71 -9.24 -4.04
CA LEU A 219 -6.68 -10.02 -3.34
C LEU A 219 -5.64 -10.59 -4.31
N ARG A 220 -6.08 -11.01 -5.50
CA ARG A 220 -5.15 -11.47 -6.56
C ARG A 220 -4.35 -10.31 -7.12
N ARG A 221 -5.00 -9.16 -7.32
CA ARG A 221 -4.35 -7.94 -7.78
C ARG A 221 -3.30 -7.46 -6.76
N PHE A 222 -3.63 -7.44 -5.48
CA PHE A 222 -2.68 -7.14 -4.41
C PHE A 222 -1.49 -8.11 -4.41
N SER A 223 -1.77 -9.42 -4.47
CA SER A 223 -0.70 -10.45 -4.57
C SER A 223 0.22 -10.21 -5.76
N PHE A 224 -0.35 -9.87 -6.92
CA PHE A 224 0.42 -9.51 -8.10
C PHE A 224 1.32 -8.28 -7.87
N TYR A 225 0.84 -7.24 -7.19
CA TYR A 225 1.68 -6.08 -6.86
C TYR A 225 2.87 -6.45 -5.96
N ILE A 226 2.65 -7.30 -4.96
CA ILE A 226 3.71 -7.80 -4.08
C ILE A 226 4.71 -8.66 -4.86
N GLU A 227 4.25 -9.49 -5.81
CA GLU A 227 5.12 -10.26 -6.70
C GLU A 227 5.99 -9.37 -7.60
N GLN A 228 5.50 -8.18 -7.98
CA GLN A 228 6.32 -7.18 -8.68
C GLN A 228 7.30 -6.46 -7.74
N GLY A 229 7.18 -6.63 -6.41
CA GLY A 229 8.04 -6.01 -5.40
C GLY A 229 7.49 -4.73 -4.79
N LEU A 230 6.17 -4.49 -4.85
CA LEU A 230 5.53 -3.42 -4.07
C LEU A 230 5.76 -3.67 -2.56
N ASP A 231 6.19 -2.66 -1.83
CA ASP A 231 6.27 -2.72 -0.37
C ASP A 231 4.86 -2.64 0.24
N PRO A 232 4.35 -3.71 0.91
CA PRO A 232 3.00 -3.72 1.48
C PRO A 232 2.82 -2.70 2.61
N ASN A 233 3.90 -2.22 3.22
CA ASN A 233 3.80 -1.28 4.35
C ASN A 233 3.31 0.11 3.91
N LEU A 234 3.41 0.45 2.61
CA LEU A 234 2.98 1.74 2.07
C LEU A 234 1.48 2.01 2.26
N THR A 235 0.69 0.96 2.48
CA THR A 235 -0.77 1.05 2.58
C THR A 235 -1.30 0.48 3.90
N THR A 236 -0.42 0.03 4.79
CA THR A 236 -0.77 -0.55 6.09
C THR A 236 -0.96 0.55 7.16
N PHE A 237 -1.82 1.52 6.84
CA PHE A 237 -2.20 2.64 7.71
C PHE A 237 -3.73 2.67 7.87
N THR A 238 -4.23 3.37 8.89
CA THR A 238 -5.65 3.79 8.90
C THR A 238 -5.95 4.63 7.66
N SER A 239 -7.21 4.71 7.22
CA SER A 239 -7.57 5.55 6.06
C SER A 239 -7.17 7.01 6.28
N GLU A 240 -7.45 7.55 7.47
CA GLU A 240 -7.08 8.91 7.87
C GLU A 240 -5.57 9.18 7.75
N ALA A 241 -4.73 8.28 8.28
CA ALA A 241 -3.27 8.46 8.25
C ALA A 241 -2.70 8.29 6.84
N PHE A 242 -3.27 7.39 6.04
CA PHE A 242 -2.90 7.22 4.64
C PHE A 242 -3.22 8.48 3.82
N ASP A 243 -4.44 9.00 3.96
CA ASP A 243 -4.91 10.19 3.25
C ASP A 243 -4.15 11.44 3.66
N GLU A 244 -3.86 11.61 4.96
CA GLU A 244 -2.98 12.68 5.43
C GLU A 244 -1.57 12.54 4.84
N GLY A 245 -1.00 11.33 4.79
CA GLY A 245 0.30 11.08 4.18
C GLY A 245 0.34 11.45 2.69
N LEU A 246 -0.72 11.12 1.94
CA LEU A 246 -0.87 11.52 0.54
C LEU A 246 -0.97 13.05 0.37
N ARG A 247 -1.67 13.74 1.27
CA ARG A 247 -1.74 15.21 1.26
C ARG A 247 -0.41 15.87 1.62
N VAL A 248 0.24 15.42 2.71
CA VAL A 248 1.54 15.93 3.16
C VAL A 248 2.63 15.73 2.10
N SER A 249 2.59 14.61 1.37
CA SER A 249 3.49 14.36 0.26
C SER A 249 3.26 15.27 -0.95
N GLY A 250 2.09 15.92 -1.03
CA GLY A 250 1.63 16.61 -2.23
C GLY A 250 1.28 15.66 -3.37
N LEU A 251 1.08 14.36 -3.10
CA LEU A 251 0.55 13.39 -4.09
C LEU A 251 -0.95 13.53 -4.29
N TRP A 252 -1.66 14.06 -3.30
CA TRP A 252 -3.09 14.36 -3.38
C TRP A 252 -3.33 15.82 -2.94
N ASP A 253 -4.06 16.58 -3.76
CA ASP A 253 -4.39 17.98 -3.48
C ASP A 253 -5.89 18.16 -3.69
N THR A 254 -6.63 18.30 -2.60
CA THR A 254 -8.08 18.46 -2.62
C THR A 254 -8.51 19.79 -3.26
N ALA A 255 -7.64 20.80 -3.32
CA ALA A 255 -7.97 22.09 -3.93
C ALA A 255 -7.84 22.10 -5.46
N ALA A 256 -7.01 21.21 -6.03
CA ALA A 256 -6.98 20.96 -7.47
C ALA A 256 -8.16 20.10 -7.93
N ASP A 257 -8.86 19.48 -6.98
CA ASP A 257 -10.04 18.64 -7.16
C ASP A 257 -11.36 19.44 -6.98
N GLU A 258 -11.34 20.77 -6.88
CA GLU A 258 -12.58 21.62 -6.86
C GLU A 258 -13.38 21.50 -8.18
N ASP A 259 -12.77 21.09 -9.29
CA ASP A 259 -13.48 20.72 -10.53
C ASP A 259 -14.07 19.29 -10.46
N LEU A 260 -13.78 18.54 -9.40
CA LEU A 260 -14.30 17.20 -9.10
C LEU A 260 -15.42 17.23 -8.05
N ASP A 261 -15.91 18.42 -7.67
CA ASP A 261 -17.03 18.70 -6.76
C ASP A 261 -18.40 18.24 -7.32
N ASP A 262 -18.55 16.95 -7.59
CA ASP A 262 -19.81 16.31 -7.23
C ASP A 262 -19.56 15.70 -5.85
N GLU A 263 -20.14 16.33 -4.82
CA GLU A 263 -20.11 15.91 -3.41
C GLU A 263 -20.08 14.38 -3.29
N VAL A 264 -18.91 13.80 -3.01
CA VAL A 264 -18.76 12.38 -2.69
C VAL A 264 -19.31 12.17 -1.28
N ASP A 265 -20.63 12.17 -1.16
CA ASP A 265 -21.38 11.94 0.09
C ASP A 265 -21.49 10.41 0.32
N SER A 266 -20.33 9.75 0.37
CA SER A 266 -20.22 8.33 0.62
C SER A 266 -19.54 8.08 1.96
N ASP A 267 -20.29 7.55 2.93
CA ASP A 267 -19.76 6.96 4.16
C ASP A 267 -18.87 5.72 3.87
N ASP A 268 -18.83 5.25 2.61
CA ASP A 268 -18.00 4.15 2.14
C ASP A 268 -16.72 4.67 1.46
N ASP A 269 -15.62 4.56 2.21
CA ASP A 269 -14.23 4.79 1.80
C ASP A 269 -13.86 4.16 0.43
N GLU A 270 -14.39 2.98 0.10
CA GLU A 270 -14.08 2.26 -1.15
C GLU A 270 -14.75 2.92 -2.36
N VAL A 271 -16.00 3.35 -2.20
CA VAL A 271 -16.75 4.05 -3.25
C VAL A 271 -16.10 5.41 -3.53
N ALA A 272 -15.76 6.16 -2.48
CA ALA A 272 -15.10 7.45 -2.63
C ALA A 272 -13.76 7.33 -3.39
N ARG A 273 -12.94 6.32 -3.04
CA ARG A 273 -11.70 6.04 -3.79
C ARG A 273 -11.95 5.68 -5.24
N ALA A 274 -13.02 4.93 -5.55
CA ALA A 274 -13.33 4.52 -6.91
C ALA A 274 -13.72 5.70 -7.80
N GLU A 275 -14.49 6.65 -7.27
CA GLU A 275 -14.92 7.86 -7.99
C GLU A 275 -13.73 8.79 -8.27
N ILE A 276 -12.91 9.06 -7.24
CA ILE A 276 -11.66 9.82 -7.40
C ILE A 276 -10.75 9.16 -8.44
N ALA A 277 -10.56 7.84 -8.35
CA ALA A 277 -9.73 7.11 -9.29
C ALA A 277 -10.26 7.19 -10.74
N PHE A 278 -11.58 7.09 -10.92
CA PHE A 278 -12.21 7.23 -12.23
C PHE A 278 -11.97 8.60 -12.84
N SER A 279 -12.18 9.66 -12.05
CA SER A 279 -11.96 11.02 -12.49
C SER A 279 -10.51 11.29 -12.87
N MET A 280 -9.57 10.91 -11.99
CA MET A 280 -8.14 11.04 -12.21
C MET A 280 -7.66 10.29 -13.46
N LEU A 281 -8.09 9.05 -13.65
CA LEU A 281 -7.75 8.25 -14.83
C LEU A 281 -8.29 8.90 -16.11
N ARG A 282 -9.54 9.36 -16.09
CA ARG A 282 -10.14 10.04 -17.24
C ARG A 282 -9.36 11.29 -17.61
N HIS A 283 -8.99 12.11 -16.63
CA HIS A 283 -8.19 13.31 -16.84
C HIS A 283 -6.80 12.97 -17.40
N LEU A 284 -6.11 12.00 -16.80
CA LEU A 284 -4.83 11.50 -17.29
C LEU A 284 -4.90 11.02 -18.73
N GLU A 285 -5.90 10.20 -19.08
CA GLU A 285 -6.08 9.67 -20.43
C GLU A 285 -6.33 10.77 -21.46
N VAL A 286 -7.12 11.80 -21.11
CA VAL A 286 -7.35 12.96 -21.99
C VAL A 286 -6.04 13.70 -22.25
N GLU A 287 -5.27 13.99 -21.20
CA GLU A 287 -4.03 14.75 -21.31
C GLU A 287 -2.96 13.96 -22.07
N VAL A 288 -2.82 12.65 -21.81
CA VAL A 288 -1.90 11.78 -22.56
C VAL A 288 -2.28 11.72 -24.04
N ARG A 289 -3.57 11.58 -24.37
CA ARG A 289 -4.03 11.60 -25.78
C ARG A 289 -3.73 12.92 -26.46
N ARG A 290 -4.06 14.04 -25.81
CA ARG A 290 -3.79 15.38 -26.33
C ARG A 290 -2.29 15.58 -26.59
N PHE A 291 -1.46 15.17 -25.64
CA PHE A 291 -0.01 15.24 -25.78
C PHE A 291 0.50 14.38 -26.95
N ILE A 292 0.10 13.11 -27.03
CA ILE A 292 0.51 12.21 -28.13
C ILE A 292 0.06 12.79 -29.48
N GLN A 293 -1.18 13.24 -29.59
CA GLN A 293 -1.70 13.85 -30.82
C GLN A 293 -0.84 15.04 -31.25
N GLY A 294 -0.68 16.02 -30.36
CA GLY A 294 0.04 17.26 -30.66
C GLY A 294 1.52 17.02 -30.98
N ALA A 295 2.20 16.20 -30.19
CA ALA A 295 3.62 15.90 -30.38
C ALA A 295 3.88 15.13 -31.70
N MET A 296 3.00 14.19 -32.04
CA MET A 296 3.12 13.41 -33.26
C MET A 296 2.74 14.21 -34.52
N GLU A 297 1.69 15.02 -34.46
CA GLU A 297 1.33 15.93 -35.55
C GLU A 297 2.41 16.97 -35.82
N ALA A 298 3.00 17.55 -34.77
CA ALA A 298 4.07 18.53 -34.90
C ALA A 298 5.31 17.96 -35.61
N HIS A 299 5.65 16.69 -35.34
CA HIS A 299 6.86 16.07 -35.90
C HIS A 299 6.65 15.37 -37.25
N PHE A 300 5.54 14.64 -37.40
CA PHE A 300 5.28 13.79 -38.57
C PHE A 300 4.15 14.32 -39.48
N GLY A 301 3.46 15.38 -39.08
CA GLY A 301 2.34 15.99 -39.81
C GLY A 301 1.02 15.24 -39.63
N GLU A 302 -0.03 15.75 -40.28
CA GLU A 302 -1.42 15.25 -40.16
C GLU A 302 -1.58 13.75 -40.49
N LYS A 303 -0.69 13.19 -41.31
CA LYS A 303 -0.74 11.77 -41.72
C LYS A 303 -0.03 10.83 -40.74
N TRP A 304 0.47 11.33 -39.60
CA TRP A 304 1.26 10.54 -38.65
C TRP A 304 0.55 9.25 -38.24
N MET A 305 -0.77 9.27 -37.99
CA MET A 305 -1.48 8.06 -37.56
C MET A 305 -1.29 6.91 -38.56
N LYS A 306 -1.40 7.17 -39.86
CA LYS A 306 -1.23 6.14 -40.91
C LYS A 306 0.20 5.61 -41.02
N GLN A 307 1.19 6.40 -40.59
CA GLN A 307 2.61 6.10 -40.78
C GLN A 307 3.25 5.52 -39.50
N GLN A 308 2.80 6.00 -38.35
CA GLN A 308 3.44 5.79 -37.05
C GLN A 308 2.66 4.87 -36.11
N VAL A 309 1.38 4.61 -36.38
CA VAL A 309 0.58 3.63 -35.64
C VAL A 309 0.54 2.30 -36.40
N PRO A 310 0.74 1.14 -35.72
CA PRO A 310 0.61 -0.17 -36.35
C PRO A 310 -0.77 -0.37 -37.02
N SER A 311 -0.80 -1.04 -38.17
CA SER A 311 -2.03 -1.22 -38.96
C SER A 311 -3.12 -1.96 -38.19
N GLU A 312 -2.76 -2.99 -37.43
CA GLU A 312 -3.71 -3.78 -36.62
C GLU A 312 -4.33 -2.94 -35.50
N MET A 313 -3.54 -2.07 -34.87
CA MET A 313 -4.03 -1.14 -33.85
C MET A 313 -5.02 -0.12 -34.45
N LEU A 314 -4.68 0.50 -35.58
CA LEU A 314 -5.59 1.42 -36.27
C LEU A 314 -6.90 0.73 -36.70
N LYS A 315 -6.81 -0.52 -37.14
CA LYS A 315 -7.98 -1.33 -37.51
C LYS A 315 -8.86 -1.56 -36.29
N ALA A 316 -8.28 -1.99 -35.17
CA ALA A 316 -9.00 -2.21 -33.92
C ALA A 316 -9.70 -0.93 -33.42
N TRP A 317 -9.06 0.23 -33.49
CA TRP A 317 -9.69 1.51 -33.12
C TRP A 317 -10.86 1.88 -34.04
N LYS A 318 -10.73 1.67 -35.35
CA LYS A 318 -11.83 1.89 -36.30
C LYS A 318 -13.01 0.97 -36.02
N GLU A 319 -12.75 -0.29 -35.69
CA GLU A 319 -13.79 -1.25 -35.32
C GLU A 319 -14.46 -0.91 -33.98
N LYS A 320 -13.71 -0.39 -32.99
CA LYS A 320 -14.27 0.12 -31.73
C LYS A 320 -15.15 1.36 -32.00
N ARG A 321 -14.68 2.30 -32.82
CA ARG A 321 -15.44 3.50 -33.20
C ARG A 321 -16.72 3.18 -33.95
N GLU A 322 -16.66 2.27 -34.92
CA GLU A 322 -17.83 1.86 -35.69
C GLU A 322 -18.89 1.21 -34.78
N ARG A 323 -18.47 0.37 -33.84
CA ARG A 323 -19.38 -0.21 -32.83
C ARG A 323 -20.00 0.86 -31.92
N ALA A 324 -19.23 1.86 -31.51
CA ALA A 324 -19.74 2.98 -30.71
C ALA A 324 -20.80 3.79 -31.47
N ILE A 325 -20.57 4.09 -32.75
CA ILE A 325 -21.53 4.78 -33.62
C ILE A 325 -22.81 3.93 -33.78
N GLN A 326 -22.67 2.63 -34.01
CA GLN A 326 -23.80 1.70 -34.10
C GLN A 326 -24.60 1.60 -32.79
N ALA A 327 -23.94 1.81 -31.65
CA ALA A 327 -24.58 1.91 -30.34
C ALA A 327 -25.19 3.29 -30.03
N GLY A 328 -25.16 4.22 -31.00
CA GLY A 328 -25.76 5.55 -30.88
C GLY A 328 -24.87 6.60 -30.23
N GLN A 329 -23.57 6.35 -30.08
CA GLN A 329 -22.62 7.35 -29.59
C GLN A 329 -22.13 8.26 -30.73
N GLU A 330 -21.83 9.51 -30.40
CA GLU A 330 -21.27 10.46 -31.35
C GLU A 330 -19.88 10.00 -31.85
N PRO A 331 -19.56 10.18 -33.14
CA PRO A 331 -18.30 9.75 -33.72
C PRO A 331 -17.12 10.59 -33.19
N GLY A 332 -16.34 10.05 -32.25
CA GLY A 332 -15.10 10.67 -31.75
C GLY A 332 -13.84 10.45 -32.63
N PRO A 333 -12.74 11.17 -32.34
CA PRO A 333 -11.41 10.90 -32.89
C PRO A 333 -10.95 9.45 -32.66
N LEU A 334 -10.10 8.92 -33.55
CA LEU A 334 -9.64 7.51 -33.42
C LEU A 334 -8.82 7.27 -32.15
N LEU A 335 -8.04 8.26 -31.72
CA LEU A 335 -7.20 8.14 -30.53
C LEU A 335 -8.02 7.99 -29.24
N ASP A 336 -9.31 8.35 -29.24
CA ASP A 336 -10.23 8.19 -28.10
C ASP A 336 -10.54 6.72 -27.80
N PHE A 337 -10.21 5.81 -28.73
CA PHE A 337 -10.43 4.37 -28.59
C PHE A 337 -9.16 3.60 -28.19
N ALA A 338 -8.09 4.34 -27.89
CA ALA A 338 -6.82 3.83 -27.41
C ALA A 338 -6.80 3.69 -25.87
N ASP A 339 -5.94 2.81 -25.35
CA ASP A 339 -5.69 2.63 -23.92
C ASP A 339 -4.18 2.73 -23.58
N PHE A 340 -3.79 2.50 -22.32
CA PHE A 340 -2.38 2.59 -21.92
C PHE A 340 -1.45 1.62 -22.66
N SER A 341 -1.96 0.46 -23.10
CA SER A 341 -1.16 -0.50 -23.90
C SER A 341 -0.90 0.04 -25.30
N ASP A 342 -1.89 0.72 -25.87
CA ASP A 342 -1.76 1.42 -27.13
C ASP A 342 -0.80 2.61 -27.04
N TYR A 343 -0.95 3.47 -26.01
CA TYR A 343 -0.05 4.62 -25.80
C TYR A 343 1.40 4.18 -25.62
N LYS A 344 1.62 3.16 -24.79
CA LYS A 344 2.93 2.51 -24.62
C LYS A 344 3.49 2.10 -25.98
N SER A 345 2.74 1.36 -26.79
CA SER A 345 3.21 0.89 -28.09
C SER A 345 3.55 2.02 -29.07
N ILE A 346 2.79 3.12 -29.07
CA ILE A 346 3.08 4.31 -29.88
C ILE A 346 4.36 5.00 -29.40
N ILE A 347 4.48 5.22 -28.09
CA ILE A 347 5.63 5.92 -27.48
C ILE A 347 6.91 5.13 -27.67
N GLU A 348 6.83 3.81 -27.53
CA GLU A 348 7.96 2.89 -27.56
C GLU A 348 8.48 2.58 -28.97
N ARG A 349 7.72 2.88 -30.01
CA ARG A 349 8.12 2.66 -31.39
C ARG A 349 9.42 3.43 -31.68
N GLY A 350 10.40 2.79 -32.29
CA GLY A 350 11.78 3.29 -32.32
C GLY A 350 11.95 4.70 -32.90
N ASP A 351 11.29 5.00 -34.02
CA ASP A 351 11.29 6.33 -34.64
C ASP A 351 10.54 7.37 -33.80
N ASN A 352 9.38 7.02 -33.25
CA ASN A 352 8.62 7.90 -32.34
C ASN A 352 9.42 8.21 -31.07
N TRP A 353 10.04 7.18 -30.49
CA TRP A 353 10.85 7.31 -29.29
C TRP A 353 12.01 8.27 -29.52
N GLU A 354 12.87 7.98 -30.49
CA GLU A 354 14.09 8.77 -30.71
C GLU A 354 13.80 10.20 -31.16
N LYS A 355 12.70 10.45 -31.88
CA LYS A 355 12.40 11.76 -32.47
C LYS A 355 11.45 12.63 -31.66
N VAL A 356 10.56 12.03 -30.86
CA VAL A 356 9.48 12.75 -30.18
C VAL A 356 9.56 12.55 -28.66
N PHE A 357 9.57 11.31 -28.19
CA PHE A 357 9.26 11.01 -26.80
C PHE A 357 10.48 10.93 -25.86
N LYS A 358 11.68 10.67 -26.38
CA LYS A 358 12.90 10.54 -25.58
C LYS A 358 13.27 11.82 -24.85
N ALA A 359 13.02 12.99 -25.45
CA ALA A 359 13.27 14.28 -24.79
C ALA A 359 12.32 14.52 -23.61
N VAL A 360 11.11 13.96 -23.66
CA VAL A 360 10.06 14.15 -22.64
C VAL A 360 10.21 13.17 -21.49
N PHE A 361 10.41 11.89 -21.80
CA PHE A 361 10.42 10.83 -20.79
C PHE A 361 11.82 10.35 -20.41
N GLY A 362 12.86 10.68 -21.19
CA GLY A 362 14.24 10.27 -20.95
C GLY A 362 14.47 8.76 -21.13
N ARG A 363 14.01 8.00 -20.13
CA ARG A 363 13.97 6.53 -19.98
C ARG A 363 12.81 5.82 -20.68
N LYS A 364 13.03 5.05 -21.75
CA LYS A 364 11.96 4.21 -22.34
C LYS A 364 11.36 3.26 -21.31
N GLY A 365 12.22 2.59 -20.53
CA GLY A 365 11.77 1.69 -19.46
C GLY A 365 11.00 2.40 -18.35
N ASP A 366 11.34 3.64 -18.01
CA ASP A 366 10.72 4.34 -16.89
C ASP A 366 9.25 4.72 -17.19
N VAL A 367 8.94 5.12 -18.44
CA VAL A 367 7.55 5.39 -18.89
C VAL A 367 6.76 4.10 -19.15
N GLN A 368 7.44 3.03 -19.59
CA GLN A 368 6.85 1.70 -19.69
C GLN A 368 6.34 1.22 -18.33
N GLU A 369 7.18 1.32 -17.28
CA GLU A 369 6.80 0.93 -15.93
C GLU A 369 5.58 1.71 -15.43
N SER A 370 5.50 3.02 -15.71
CA SER A 370 4.33 3.85 -15.35
C SER A 370 3.03 3.32 -15.96
N PHE A 371 3.02 3.05 -17.27
CA PHE A 371 1.81 2.54 -17.92
C PHE A 371 1.45 1.11 -17.48
N LEU A 372 2.45 0.28 -17.17
CA LEU A 372 2.22 -1.06 -16.63
C LEU A 372 1.62 -1.03 -15.23
N ARG A 373 2.08 -0.12 -14.34
CA ARG A 373 1.50 0.08 -13.00
C ARG A 373 0.07 0.65 -13.06
N LEU A 374 -0.23 1.51 -14.03
CA LEU A 374 -1.55 2.10 -14.22
C LEU A 374 -2.58 1.12 -14.82
N GLN A 375 -2.14 0.10 -15.56
CA GLN A 375 -3.04 -0.81 -16.28
C GLN A 375 -3.99 -1.59 -15.34
N PRO A 376 -3.53 -2.21 -14.24
CA PRO A 376 -4.42 -2.84 -13.25
C PRO A 376 -5.47 -1.89 -12.68
N VAL A 377 -5.05 -0.66 -12.33
CA VAL A 377 -5.94 0.36 -11.75
C VAL A 377 -7.01 0.78 -12.76
N ARG A 378 -6.61 1.01 -14.01
CA ARG A 378 -7.55 1.30 -15.11
C ARG A 378 -8.60 0.20 -15.27
N ILE A 379 -8.17 -1.06 -15.25
CA ILE A 379 -9.07 -2.20 -15.42
C ILE A 379 -10.06 -2.28 -14.25
N THR A 380 -9.61 -2.16 -13.01
CA THR A 380 -10.53 -2.23 -11.85
C THR A 380 -11.56 -1.09 -11.89
N THR A 381 -11.11 0.12 -12.20
CA THR A 381 -11.96 1.32 -12.21
C THR A 381 -12.99 1.31 -13.35
N MET A 382 -12.59 0.93 -14.58
CA MET A 382 -13.53 0.86 -15.72
C MET A 382 -14.56 -0.27 -15.60
N HIS A 383 -14.33 -1.24 -14.71
CA HIS A 383 -15.25 -2.32 -14.42
C HIS A 383 -16.03 -2.12 -13.09
N SER A 384 -16.00 -0.92 -12.52
CA SER A 384 -16.71 -0.55 -11.29
C SER A 384 -16.41 -1.51 -10.14
N ARG A 385 -15.13 -1.85 -9.96
CA ARG A 385 -14.63 -2.68 -8.86
C ARG A 385 -13.94 -1.82 -7.81
N GLY A 386 -13.89 -2.36 -6.59
CA GLY A 386 -13.19 -1.74 -5.47
C GLY A 386 -11.77 -1.30 -5.79
N VAL A 387 -11.48 -0.04 -5.45
CA VAL A 387 -10.14 0.57 -5.55
C VAL A 387 -9.49 0.49 -4.18
N THR A 388 -8.37 -0.23 -4.11
CA THR A 388 -7.61 -0.37 -2.87
C THR A 388 -6.68 0.82 -2.65
N LYS A 389 -6.05 0.89 -1.46
CA LYS A 389 -5.04 1.92 -1.16
C LYS A 389 -3.82 1.78 -2.07
N GLU A 390 -3.47 0.56 -2.47
CA GLU A 390 -2.35 0.31 -3.41
C GLU A 390 -2.69 0.87 -4.79
N ASP A 391 -3.92 0.64 -5.26
CA ASP A 391 -4.40 1.19 -6.52
C ASP A 391 -4.35 2.73 -6.49
N GLN A 392 -4.82 3.34 -5.41
CA GLN A 392 -4.81 4.80 -5.23
C GLN A 392 -3.39 5.36 -5.21
N LEU A 393 -2.46 4.73 -4.46
CA LEU A 393 -1.06 5.17 -4.41
C LEU A 393 -0.40 5.08 -5.79
N LEU A 394 -0.53 3.94 -6.47
CA LEU A 394 0.02 3.73 -7.81
C LEU A 394 -0.55 4.76 -8.80
N LEU A 395 -1.86 5.01 -8.74
CA LEU A 395 -2.51 6.00 -9.58
C LEU A 395 -1.97 7.41 -9.35
N LEU A 396 -1.91 7.87 -8.09
CA LEU A 396 -1.45 9.21 -7.75
C LEU A 396 0.00 9.45 -8.17
N VAL A 397 0.88 8.50 -7.82
CA VAL A 397 2.30 8.58 -8.16
C VAL A 397 2.49 8.59 -9.67
N GLU A 398 1.93 7.63 -10.39
CA GLU A 398 2.19 7.50 -11.83
C GLU A 398 1.49 8.58 -12.65
N SER A 399 0.29 9.01 -12.25
CA SER A 399 -0.40 10.15 -12.88
C SER A 399 0.43 11.43 -12.75
N ARG A 400 0.95 11.75 -11.56
CA ARG A 400 1.78 12.95 -11.37
C ARG A 400 3.10 12.86 -12.13
N ARG A 401 3.72 11.68 -12.19
CA ARG A 401 4.94 11.46 -13.00
C ARG A 401 4.70 11.74 -14.48
N VAL A 402 3.63 11.15 -15.04
CA VAL A 402 3.27 11.31 -16.46
C VAL A 402 2.83 12.73 -16.78
N LEU A 403 1.87 13.29 -16.02
CA LEU A 403 1.36 14.65 -16.22
C LEU A 403 2.47 15.69 -16.08
N GLY A 404 3.33 15.54 -15.07
CA GLY A 404 4.47 16.43 -14.87
C GLY A 404 5.47 16.40 -16.04
N ALA A 405 5.63 15.26 -16.71
CA ALA A 405 6.51 15.15 -17.88
C ALA A 405 5.90 15.81 -19.12
N ILE A 406 4.63 15.53 -19.41
CA ILE A 406 3.96 16.01 -20.63
C ILE A 406 3.59 17.50 -20.58
N ARG A 407 3.39 18.08 -19.38
CA ARG A 407 3.05 19.51 -19.21
C ARG A 407 4.26 20.46 -19.22
N ARG A 408 5.47 19.93 -19.08
CA ARG A 408 6.72 20.73 -19.11
C ARG A 408 7.30 20.90 -20.52
N ASN A 409 6.74 20.20 -21.51
CA ASN A 409 7.11 20.27 -22.92
C ASN A 409 5.95 20.87 -23.71
#